data_AF-A0A0F9ESC6-F1
#
_entry.id   AF-A0A0F9ESC6-F1
#
_cell.length_a   1.000
_cell.length_b   1.000
_cell.length_c   1.000
_cell.angle_alpha   90.00
_cell.angle_beta   90.00
_cell.angle_gamma   90.00
#
_symmetry.space_group_name_H-M   'P 1'
#
loop_
_entity.id
_entity.type
_entity.pdbx_description
1 polymer ?
#
loop_
_entity_poly.entity_id
_entity_poly.type
_entity_poly.pdbx_seq_one_letter_code
_entity_poly.pdbx_strand_id
1 'polypeptide(L)'
;MNPLHPSIEPRLSADIKIGSVCVVNQKGMSPTLCIIAAVQASEYECYELLAPLDGVSKSDSISLEDAVFPNGLATIDLGKTIVAGELHIASQQGQCSDSVIEQLLRALVQRQVTRYSQHKFKATPFIAGQSPVAVSGKVLGAAEVEYMVDASLDAWLTTGRFNKQFEQQLAEFIGVKHVLSVNSGSSANLLALSALTSPKLGERALQAGDEVITVAAGFPTTVNPILQNGLVPVFVDITLPSYNIDV
;
A
#
# COMPACT_ATOMS: atom_id res chain seq x y z
N MET A 1 36.57 6.30 -55.77
CA MET A 1 35.27 6.75 -55.26
C MET A 1 34.69 5.61 -54.44
N ASN A 2 34.80 5.71 -53.11
CA ASN A 2 34.29 4.71 -52.17
C ASN A 2 32.95 5.27 -51.66
N PRO A 3 31.81 4.59 -51.82
CA PRO A 3 30.55 5.12 -51.35
C PRO A 3 30.54 5.08 -49.82
N LEU A 4 30.51 6.29 -49.28
CA LEU A 4 30.35 6.67 -47.90
C LEU A 4 29.06 6.14 -47.28
N HIS A 5 29.12 6.00 -45.95
CA HIS A 5 28.04 5.87 -44.98
C HIS A 5 27.31 4.52 -44.85
N PRO A 6 27.34 3.86 -43.67
CA PRO A 6 26.26 2.95 -43.31
C PRO A 6 24.98 3.78 -43.33
N SER A 7 23.95 3.26 -43.99
CA SER A 7 22.60 3.82 -43.98
C SER A 7 22.22 4.12 -42.54
N ILE A 8 22.22 5.41 -42.19
CA ILE A 8 21.63 5.91 -40.95
C ILE A 8 20.15 5.59 -41.12
N GLU A 9 19.69 4.51 -40.47
CA GLU A 9 18.25 4.30 -40.31
C GLU A 9 17.66 5.62 -39.83
N PRO A 10 16.56 6.09 -40.45
CA PRO A 10 16.02 7.39 -40.11
C PRO A 10 15.82 7.43 -38.61
N ARG A 11 16.51 8.36 -37.94
CA ARG A 11 16.19 8.73 -36.57
C ARG A 11 14.74 9.15 -36.62
N LEU A 12 13.83 8.26 -36.22
CA LEU A 12 12.47 8.65 -35.88
C LEU A 12 12.62 9.54 -34.65
N SER A 13 12.83 10.84 -34.88
CA SER A 13 12.50 11.87 -33.92
C SER A 13 10.98 11.93 -33.86
N ALA A 14 10.38 10.94 -33.21
CA ALA A 14 8.98 11.01 -32.85
C ALA A 14 8.88 11.88 -31.61
N ASP A 15 7.96 12.85 -31.61
CA ASP A 15 7.64 13.62 -30.40
C ASP A 15 6.99 12.69 -29.38
N ILE A 16 7.79 12.05 -28.53
CA ILE A 16 7.30 11.19 -27.45
C ILE A 16 6.65 12.08 -26.40
N LYS A 17 5.36 11.84 -26.15
CA LYS A 17 4.62 12.46 -25.04
C LYS A 17 4.50 11.49 -23.88
N ILE A 18 4.22 12.02 -22.69
CA ILE A 18 3.87 11.21 -21.51
C ILE A 18 2.75 10.23 -21.88
N GLY A 19 2.93 8.95 -21.59
CA GLY A 19 1.96 7.89 -21.89
C GLY A 19 2.06 7.25 -23.27
N SER A 20 3.07 7.59 -24.07
CA SER A 20 3.25 6.99 -25.40
C SER A 20 3.61 5.50 -25.28
N VAL A 21 2.98 4.66 -26.09
CA VAL A 21 3.32 3.24 -26.22
C VAL A 21 4.14 3.05 -27.48
N CYS A 22 5.34 2.48 -27.34
CA CYS A 22 6.32 2.38 -28.41
C CYS A 22 6.95 0.98 -28.45
N VAL A 23 7.19 0.48 -29.65
CA VAL A 23 8.14 -0.62 -29.83
C VAL A 23 9.53 -0.01 -29.83
N VAL A 24 10.35 -0.46 -28.89
CA VAL A 24 11.76 -0.04 -28.80
C VAL A 24 12.65 -1.21 -29.14
N ASN A 25 13.83 -0.92 -29.69
CA ASN A 25 14.85 -1.92 -29.93
C ASN A 25 16.19 -1.46 -29.35
N GLN A 26 16.89 -2.41 -28.73
CA GLN A 26 18.31 -2.29 -28.42
C GLN A 26 19.10 -3.05 -29.49
N LYS A 27 20.21 -2.49 -29.95
CA LYS A 27 21.06 -3.14 -30.96
C LYS A 27 21.40 -4.58 -30.55
N GLY A 28 20.93 -5.55 -31.33
CA GLY A 28 21.17 -6.99 -31.10
C GLY A 28 20.08 -7.73 -30.32
N MET A 29 18.96 -7.10 -29.98
CA MET A 29 17.81 -7.73 -29.32
C MET A 29 16.59 -7.80 -30.23
N SER A 30 15.66 -8.69 -29.91
CA SER A 30 14.32 -8.69 -30.51
C SER A 30 13.55 -7.44 -30.05
N PRO A 31 12.73 -6.84 -30.92
CA PRO A 31 11.94 -5.65 -30.57
C PRO A 31 11.03 -5.94 -29.37
N THR A 32 10.99 -5.00 -28.42
CA THR A 32 10.19 -5.11 -27.20
C THR A 32 9.12 -4.02 -27.19
N LEU A 33 7.88 -4.37 -26.87
CA LEU A 33 6.81 -3.39 -26.68
C LEU A 33 6.98 -2.75 -25.30
N CYS A 34 7.18 -1.43 -25.26
CA CYS A 34 7.37 -0.68 -24.03
C CYS A 34 6.39 0.49 -23.92
N ILE A 35 5.98 0.78 -22.69
CA ILE A 35 5.39 2.07 -22.34
C ILE A 35 6.54 3.02 -22.04
N ILE A 36 6.55 4.16 -22.71
CA ILE A 36 7.49 5.24 -22.43
C ILE A 36 6.74 6.33 -21.65
N ALA A 37 7.03 6.43 -20.36
CA ALA A 37 6.62 7.57 -19.56
C ALA A 37 7.71 8.65 -19.67
N ALA A 38 7.42 9.76 -20.35
CA ALA A 38 8.29 10.93 -20.27
C ALA A 38 8.14 11.51 -18.86
N VAL A 39 9.24 11.56 -18.10
CA VAL A 39 9.25 12.12 -16.74
C VAL A 39 9.52 13.63 -16.81
N GLN A 40 10.36 14.05 -17.77
CA GLN A 40 10.66 15.43 -18.16
C GLN A 40 11.08 15.47 -19.65
N ALA A 41 11.32 16.67 -20.23
CA ALA A 41 11.61 16.86 -21.66
C ALA A 41 12.80 16.06 -22.24
N SER A 42 13.57 15.34 -21.42
CA SER A 42 14.70 14.51 -21.87
C SER A 42 14.92 13.24 -21.04
N GLU A 43 14.02 12.90 -20.11
CA GLU A 43 14.10 11.69 -19.29
C GLU A 43 12.90 10.79 -19.56
N TYR A 44 13.18 9.56 -19.98
CA TYR A 44 12.19 8.57 -20.37
C TYR A 44 12.36 7.32 -19.51
N GLU A 45 11.30 6.91 -18.82
CA GLU A 45 11.25 5.61 -18.18
C GLU A 45 10.55 4.62 -19.11
N CYS A 46 11.18 3.46 -19.33
CA CYS A 46 10.69 2.42 -20.22
C CYS A 46 10.26 1.19 -19.42
N TYR A 47 9.02 0.76 -19.64
CA TYR A 47 8.43 -0.39 -18.98
C TYR A 47 8.05 -1.45 -20.01
N GLU A 48 8.53 -2.67 -19.82
CA GLU A 48 8.22 -3.80 -20.71
C GLU A 48 6.77 -4.26 -20.52
N LEU A 49 6.04 -4.39 -21.63
CA LEU A 49 4.75 -5.08 -21.67
C LEU A 49 5.00 -6.49 -22.19
N LEU A 50 5.04 -7.48 -21.30
CA LEU A 50 5.18 -8.88 -21.72
C LEU A 50 3.83 -9.42 -22.22
N ALA A 51 3.72 -9.63 -23.53
CA ALA A 51 2.77 -10.59 -24.09
C ALA A 51 3.35 -12.00 -23.91
N PRO A 52 2.54 -13.03 -23.57
CA PRO A 52 3.05 -14.39 -23.49
C PRO A 52 3.63 -14.82 -24.84
N LEU A 53 4.88 -15.29 -24.80
CA LEU A 53 5.50 -15.99 -25.91
C LEU A 53 4.84 -17.37 -26.01
N ASP A 54 3.87 -17.51 -26.91
CA ASP A 54 3.80 -18.60 -27.89
C ASP A 54 2.45 -18.58 -28.66
N GLY A 55 2.52 -18.41 -29.99
CA GLY A 55 1.54 -18.99 -30.93
C GLY A 55 0.24 -18.25 -31.29
N VAL A 56 0.19 -16.92 -31.43
CA VAL A 56 -1.05 -16.24 -31.93
C VAL A 56 -0.80 -15.37 -33.18
N SER A 57 -1.66 -15.57 -34.20
CA SER A 57 -1.63 -14.92 -35.52
C SER A 57 -2.37 -13.58 -35.56
N LYS A 58 -1.87 -12.67 -36.42
CA LYS A 58 -2.40 -11.34 -36.80
C LYS A 58 -3.94 -11.25 -36.93
N SER A 59 -4.55 -10.37 -36.14
CA SER A 59 -5.43 -9.28 -36.62
C SER A 59 -5.87 -8.39 -35.45
N ASP A 60 -6.15 -7.14 -35.78
CA ASP A 60 -6.79 -6.09 -35.00
C ASP A 60 -5.85 -5.21 -34.14
N SER A 61 -6.16 -3.91 -34.16
CA SER A 61 -5.46 -2.78 -33.57
C SER A 61 -6.20 -2.26 -32.35
N ILE A 62 -5.50 -1.75 -31.33
CA ILE A 62 -6.07 -1.22 -30.07
C ILE A 62 -6.25 0.30 -30.16
N SER A 63 -7.45 0.79 -29.84
CA SER A 63 -7.68 2.18 -29.39
C SER A 63 -7.62 2.22 -27.86
N LEU A 64 -6.86 3.16 -27.31
CA LEU A 64 -6.44 3.19 -25.89
C LEU A 64 -7.34 4.05 -24.99
N GLU A 65 -8.48 4.51 -25.51
CA GLU A 65 -9.46 5.29 -24.75
C GLU A 65 -10.32 4.41 -23.82
N ASP A 66 -10.47 3.11 -24.15
CA ASP A 66 -11.09 2.04 -23.36
C ASP A 66 -10.38 0.72 -23.74
N ALA A 67 -9.57 0.11 -22.87
CA ALA A 67 -8.64 -0.95 -23.29
C ALA A 67 -9.33 -2.22 -23.82
N VAL A 68 -9.29 -2.45 -25.14
CA VAL A 68 -9.64 -3.72 -25.79
C VAL A 68 -8.43 -4.26 -26.54
N PHE A 69 -7.84 -5.34 -26.01
CA PHE A 69 -6.76 -6.09 -26.65
C PHE A 69 -7.34 -6.96 -27.79
N PRO A 70 -6.79 -6.92 -29.01
CA PRO A 70 -7.38 -7.58 -30.14
C PRO A 70 -6.79 -8.99 -30.17
N ASN A 71 -7.68 -9.97 -30.03
CA ASN A 71 -7.37 -11.39 -29.91
C ASN A 71 -6.48 -11.75 -28.70
N GLY A 72 -6.98 -11.39 -27.52
CA GLY A 72 -6.93 -12.23 -26.33
C GLY A 72 -5.54 -12.51 -25.74
N LEU A 73 -5.05 -11.57 -24.92
CA LEU A 73 -4.41 -11.81 -23.61
C LEU A 73 -3.84 -10.47 -23.09
N ALA A 74 -4.18 -10.12 -21.86
CA ALA A 74 -3.62 -8.97 -21.15
C ALA A 74 -2.79 -9.49 -19.97
N THR A 75 -1.49 -9.18 -19.94
CA THR A 75 -0.66 -9.34 -18.75
C THR A 75 0.38 -8.23 -18.76
N ILE A 76 0.45 -7.44 -17.68
CA ILE A 76 1.48 -6.42 -17.49
C ILE A 76 2.51 -7.02 -16.54
N ASP A 77 3.53 -7.67 -17.10
CA ASP A 77 4.67 -8.15 -16.32
C ASP A 77 5.64 -6.99 -16.07
N LEU A 78 5.61 -6.47 -14.84
CA LEU A 78 6.53 -5.41 -14.41
C LEU A 78 7.95 -5.94 -14.15
N GLY A 79 8.28 -7.17 -14.55
CA GLY A 79 9.43 -7.99 -14.18
C GLY A 79 10.83 -7.41 -14.47
N LYS A 80 10.98 -6.39 -15.32
CA LYS A 80 12.29 -5.80 -15.61
C LYS A 80 12.19 -4.30 -15.85
N THR A 81 12.97 -3.55 -15.08
CA THR A 81 13.32 -2.17 -15.44
C THR A 81 14.38 -2.27 -16.52
N ILE A 82 14.08 -1.79 -17.73
CA ILE A 82 15.09 -1.66 -18.77
C ILE A 82 15.82 -0.35 -18.49
N VAL A 83 16.98 -0.44 -17.83
CA VAL A 83 17.92 0.68 -17.76
C VAL A 83 18.64 0.72 -19.10
N ALA A 84 18.10 1.49 -20.02
CA ALA A 84 18.68 1.56 -21.33
C ALA A 84 19.80 2.59 -21.44
N GLY A 85 20.83 2.24 -22.20
CA GLY A 85 21.61 3.22 -22.94
C GLY A 85 20.77 3.83 -24.06
N GLU A 86 21.35 4.02 -25.24
CA GLU A 86 20.61 4.57 -26.39
C GLU A 86 19.54 3.55 -26.88
N LEU A 87 18.25 3.80 -26.57
CA LEU A 87 17.11 3.09 -27.16
C LEU A 87 16.70 3.77 -28.46
N HIS A 88 16.40 2.95 -29.46
CA HIS A 88 15.79 3.43 -30.69
C HIS A 88 14.30 3.06 -30.70
N ILE A 89 13.45 4.06 -30.96
CA ILE A 89 12.02 3.83 -31.19
C ILE A 89 11.88 3.23 -32.58
N ALA A 90 11.48 1.97 -32.65
CA ALA A 90 11.21 1.29 -33.91
C ALA A 90 9.86 1.72 -34.49
N SER A 91 8.84 1.89 -33.64
CA SER A 91 7.52 2.40 -34.04
C SER A 91 6.70 2.86 -32.83
N GLN A 92 5.83 3.86 -33.03
CA GLN A 92 4.79 4.23 -32.06
C GLN A 92 3.54 3.37 -32.31
N GLN A 93 2.98 2.81 -31.22
CA GLN A 93 1.81 1.93 -31.27
C GLN A 93 0.54 2.60 -30.73
N GLY A 94 0.67 3.67 -29.93
CA GLY A 94 -0.47 4.43 -29.41
C GLY A 94 -0.13 5.35 -28.23
N GLN A 95 -1.15 5.74 -27.47
CA GLN A 95 -1.07 6.59 -26.28
C GLN A 95 -2.03 6.12 -25.17
N CYS A 96 -1.56 6.00 -23.93
CA CYS A 96 -2.39 5.66 -22.77
C CYS A 96 -3.07 6.89 -22.14
N SER A 97 -4.21 6.68 -21.47
CA SER A 97 -4.87 7.69 -20.65
C SER A 97 -4.11 7.95 -19.33
N ASP A 98 -4.30 9.13 -18.74
CA ASP A 98 -3.65 9.53 -17.48
C ASP A 98 -3.93 8.54 -16.33
N SER A 99 -5.14 8.00 -16.25
CA SER A 99 -5.53 7.00 -15.25
C SER A 99 -4.73 5.70 -15.38
N VAL A 100 -4.50 5.23 -16.61
CA VAL A 100 -3.69 4.03 -16.87
C VAL A 100 -2.23 4.28 -16.52
N ILE A 101 -1.72 5.47 -16.84
CA ILE A 101 -0.35 5.88 -16.48
C ILE A 101 -0.19 5.91 -14.96
N GLU A 102 -1.15 6.49 -14.23
CA GLU A 102 -1.13 6.52 -12.77
C GLU A 102 -1.12 5.11 -12.17
N GLN A 103 -1.98 4.21 -12.65
CA GLN A 103 -2.01 2.82 -12.17
C GLN A 103 -0.69 2.08 -12.41
N LEU A 104 -0.07 2.29 -13.57
CA LEU A 104 1.24 1.71 -13.89
C LEU A 104 2.32 2.26 -12.95
N LEU A 105 2.40 3.58 -12.76
CA LEU A 105 3.35 4.22 -11.86
C LEU A 105 3.15 3.73 -10.41
N ARG A 106 1.90 3.62 -9.94
CA ARG A 106 1.58 3.03 -8.63
C ARG A 106 2.10 1.60 -8.51
N ALA A 107 1.85 0.75 -9.50
CA ALA A 107 2.30 -0.65 -9.48
C ALA A 107 3.83 -0.78 -9.47
N LEU A 108 4.54 0.12 -10.14
CA LEU A 108 6.01 0.19 -10.12
C LEU A 108 6.55 0.63 -8.76
N VAL A 109 5.95 1.65 -8.16
CA VAL A 109 6.27 2.05 -6.79
C VAL A 109 6.07 0.86 -5.85
N GLN A 110 4.93 0.19 -5.92
CA GLN A 110 4.63 -0.98 -5.08
C GLN A 110 5.69 -2.06 -5.24
N ARG A 111 6.08 -2.39 -6.46
CA ARG A 111 7.13 -3.38 -6.73
C ARG A 111 8.47 -3.03 -6.06
N GLN A 112 8.89 -1.76 -6.15
CA GLN A 112 10.14 -1.34 -5.50
C GLN A 112 10.01 -1.37 -3.98
N VAL A 113 8.85 -1.00 -3.45
CA VAL A 113 8.52 -1.12 -2.03
C VAL A 113 8.59 -2.58 -1.56
N THR A 114 8.03 -3.53 -2.33
CA THR A 114 8.13 -4.97 -2.04
C THR A 114 9.59 -5.41 -1.95
N ARG A 115 10.39 -5.07 -2.97
CA ARG A 115 11.82 -5.44 -3.04
C ARG A 115 12.61 -4.88 -1.87
N TYR A 116 12.42 -3.60 -1.58
CA TYR A 116 13.04 -2.95 -0.42
C TYR A 116 12.64 -3.64 0.88
N SER A 117 11.34 -3.89 1.07
CA SER A 117 10.81 -4.48 2.30
C SER A 117 11.31 -5.92 2.52
N GLN A 118 11.37 -6.73 1.47
CA GLN A 118 11.94 -8.09 1.53
C GLN A 118 13.41 -8.09 1.96
N HIS A 119 14.20 -7.11 1.50
CA HIS A 119 15.58 -6.96 1.94
C HIS A 119 15.66 -6.45 3.39
N LYS A 120 14.88 -5.41 3.72
CA LYS A 120 14.94 -4.72 5.02
C LYS A 120 14.44 -5.58 6.18
N PHE A 121 13.36 -6.33 5.98
CA PHE A 121 12.69 -7.12 7.03
C PHE A 121 13.05 -8.60 7.01
N LYS A 122 14.18 -8.96 6.37
CA LYS A 122 14.68 -10.34 6.37
C LYS A 122 14.94 -10.81 7.81
N ALA A 123 14.39 -11.97 8.16
CA ALA A 123 14.63 -12.59 9.45
C ALA A 123 16.14 -12.84 9.67
N THR A 124 16.64 -12.45 10.84
CA THR A 124 18.02 -12.71 11.25
C THR A 124 18.03 -13.98 12.12
N PRO A 125 18.94 -14.94 11.88
CA PRO A 125 19.03 -16.13 12.71
C PRO A 125 19.39 -15.76 14.15
N PHE A 126 18.79 -16.48 15.10
CA PHE A 126 19.09 -16.32 16.52
C PHE A 126 20.47 -16.88 16.86
N ILE A 127 21.25 -16.12 17.62
CA ILE A 127 22.58 -16.51 18.12
C ILE A 127 22.55 -16.45 19.65
N ALA A 128 22.69 -17.61 20.29
CA ALA A 128 22.68 -17.72 21.74
C ALA A 128 23.79 -16.84 22.38
N GLY A 129 23.44 -16.10 23.42
CA GLY A 129 24.35 -15.18 24.10
C GLY A 129 24.64 -13.87 23.35
N GLN A 130 24.07 -13.65 22.16
CA GLN A 130 24.27 -12.43 21.37
C GLN A 130 22.96 -11.77 20.94
N SER A 131 22.02 -12.55 20.40
CA SER A 131 20.74 -12.00 19.95
C SER A 131 19.88 -11.57 21.14
N PRO A 132 19.33 -10.34 21.14
CA PRO A 132 18.42 -9.91 22.19
C PRO A 132 17.08 -10.64 22.07
N VAL A 133 16.46 -10.93 23.22
CA VAL A 133 15.09 -11.47 23.30
C VAL A 133 14.25 -10.42 24.02
N ALA A 134 13.67 -9.51 23.25
CA ALA A 134 12.80 -8.46 23.80
C ALA A 134 11.45 -9.05 24.25
N VAL A 135 10.87 -8.50 25.32
CA VAL A 135 9.56 -8.90 25.84
C VAL A 135 8.39 -8.52 24.92
N SER A 136 8.62 -7.61 23.97
CA SER A 136 7.67 -7.20 22.94
C SER A 136 8.40 -6.62 21.72
N GLY A 137 7.70 -6.53 20.59
CA GLY A 137 8.23 -5.96 19.35
C GLY A 137 7.18 -5.97 18.23
N LYS A 138 7.43 -5.18 17.19
CA LYS A 138 6.61 -5.19 15.97
C LYS A 138 7.21 -6.16 14.94
N VAL A 139 6.34 -6.85 14.22
CA VAL A 139 6.71 -7.66 13.05
C VAL A 139 6.01 -7.03 11.85
N LEU A 140 6.79 -6.44 10.96
CA LEU A 140 6.31 -5.81 9.73
C LEU A 140 6.90 -6.55 8.54
N GLY A 141 6.13 -6.66 7.46
CA GLY A 141 6.53 -7.21 6.18
C GLY A 141 6.32 -6.22 5.05
N ALA A 142 6.31 -6.75 3.82
CA ALA A 142 6.09 -5.94 2.63
C ALA A 142 4.67 -5.35 2.59
N ALA A 143 3.65 -6.13 2.95
CA ALA A 143 2.25 -5.71 2.90
C ALA A 143 1.98 -4.43 3.70
N GLU A 144 2.53 -4.31 4.92
CA GLU A 144 2.32 -3.09 5.73
C GLU A 144 2.91 -1.85 5.05
N VAL A 145 4.09 -1.95 4.45
CA VAL A 145 4.74 -0.82 3.77
C VAL A 145 4.04 -0.50 2.46
N GLU A 146 3.61 -1.51 1.71
CA GLU A 146 2.85 -1.36 0.47
C GLU A 146 1.56 -0.57 0.69
N TYR A 147 0.78 -0.92 1.72
CA TYR A 147 -0.43 -0.18 2.09
C TYR A 147 -0.15 1.25 2.57
N MET A 148 0.91 1.46 3.36
CA MET A 148 1.30 2.82 3.79
C MET A 148 1.69 3.70 2.61
N VAL A 149 2.40 3.15 1.63
CA VAL A 149 2.78 3.88 0.41
C VAL A 149 1.56 4.11 -0.47
N ASP A 150 0.66 3.15 -0.64
CA ASP A 150 -0.57 3.36 -1.44
C ASP A 150 -1.44 4.46 -0.83
N ALA A 151 -1.61 4.46 0.50
CA ALA A 151 -2.30 5.54 1.21
C ALA A 151 -1.61 6.90 1.03
N SER A 152 -0.28 6.93 1.00
CA SER A 152 0.49 8.15 0.76
C SER A 152 0.29 8.67 -0.67
N LEU A 153 0.22 7.77 -1.65
CA LEU A 153 -0.02 8.12 -3.05
C LEU A 153 -1.45 8.62 -3.30
N ASP A 154 -2.42 8.30 -2.44
CA ASP A 154 -3.77 8.88 -2.51
C ASP A 154 -3.81 10.36 -2.13
N ALA A 155 -2.84 10.82 -1.33
CA ALA A 155 -2.85 12.14 -0.69
C ALA A 155 -4.13 12.45 0.13
N TRP A 156 -4.94 11.43 0.44
CA TRP A 156 -6.08 11.52 1.34
C TRP A 156 -5.61 11.26 2.78
N LEU A 157 -5.14 12.33 3.43
CA LEU A 157 -4.39 12.24 4.69
C LEU A 157 -5.25 11.94 5.93
N THR A 158 -6.55 12.20 5.84
CA THR A 158 -7.51 11.85 6.89
C THR A 158 -8.03 10.42 6.70
N THR A 159 -8.83 9.91 7.63
CA THR A 159 -9.44 8.58 7.49
C THR A 159 -10.22 8.46 6.18
N GLY A 160 -9.94 7.42 5.40
CA GLY A 160 -10.52 7.19 4.08
C GLY A 160 -10.68 5.71 3.76
N ARG A 161 -10.36 5.31 2.52
CA ARG A 161 -10.62 3.94 2.01
C ARG A 161 -10.02 2.84 2.90
N PHE A 162 -8.78 3.01 3.33
CA PHE A 162 -8.09 2.03 4.16
C PHE A 162 -8.66 1.93 5.57
N ASN A 163 -9.08 3.07 6.15
CA ASN A 163 -9.69 3.06 7.48
C ASN A 163 -11.04 2.34 7.48
N LYS A 164 -11.89 2.64 6.48
CA LYS A 164 -13.19 1.98 6.33
C LYS A 164 -13.03 0.47 6.14
N GLN A 165 -12.07 0.06 5.31
CA GLN A 165 -11.74 -1.34 5.10
C GLN A 165 -11.23 -2.00 6.39
N PHE A 166 -10.34 -1.34 7.13
CA PHE A 166 -9.81 -1.83 8.40
C PHE A 166 -10.90 -2.02 9.45
N GLU A 167 -11.78 -1.02 9.64
CA GLU A 167 -12.89 -1.11 10.59
C GLU A 167 -13.86 -2.24 10.24
N GLN A 168 -14.16 -2.42 8.95
CA GLN A 168 -15.00 -3.53 8.49
C GLN A 168 -14.35 -4.88 8.79
N GLN A 169 -13.09 -5.08 8.37
CA GLN A 169 -12.38 -6.35 8.57
C GLN A 169 -12.17 -6.66 10.05
N LEU A 170 -11.89 -5.65 10.87
CA LEU A 170 -11.74 -5.82 12.31
C LEU A 170 -13.08 -6.16 12.98
N ALA A 171 -14.18 -5.56 12.54
CA ALA A 171 -15.52 -5.89 13.02
C ALA A 171 -15.88 -7.35 12.72
N GLU A 172 -15.59 -7.81 11.50
CA GLU A 172 -15.75 -9.20 11.07
C GLU A 172 -14.87 -10.16 11.89
N PHE A 173 -13.60 -9.80 12.12
CA PHE A 173 -12.66 -10.61 12.90
C PHE A 173 -13.06 -10.79 14.36
N ILE A 174 -13.50 -9.71 15.03
CA ILE A 174 -13.92 -9.74 16.44
C ILE A 174 -15.33 -10.34 16.59
N GLY A 175 -16.17 -10.26 15.56
CA GLY A 175 -17.57 -10.71 15.60
C GLY A 175 -18.53 -9.65 16.15
N VAL A 176 -18.28 -8.37 15.89
CA VAL A 176 -19.12 -7.23 16.32
C VAL A 176 -19.70 -6.49 15.12
N LYS A 177 -20.76 -5.72 15.33
CA LYS A 177 -21.41 -4.94 14.26
C LYS A 177 -20.68 -3.64 13.92
N HIS A 178 -20.00 -3.04 14.89
CA HIS A 178 -19.42 -1.71 14.78
C HIS A 178 -18.01 -1.68 15.38
N VAL A 179 -17.09 -1.05 14.67
CA VAL A 179 -15.74 -0.71 15.12
C VAL A 179 -15.49 0.74 14.76
N LEU A 180 -14.87 1.48 15.67
CA LEU A 180 -14.39 2.84 15.44
C LEU A 180 -12.89 2.86 15.77
N SER A 181 -12.10 3.21 14.77
CA SER A 181 -10.66 3.44 14.90
C SER A 181 -10.38 4.76 15.64
N VAL A 182 -9.33 4.74 16.46
CA VAL A 182 -8.85 5.89 17.22
C VAL A 182 -7.33 5.87 17.27
N ASN A 183 -6.72 6.98 17.69
CA ASN A 183 -5.26 7.13 17.65
C ASN A 183 -4.47 6.32 18.70
N SER A 184 -5.12 5.70 19.70
CA SER A 184 -4.46 4.85 20.69
C SER A 184 -5.45 3.99 21.48
N GLY A 185 -4.95 2.94 22.16
CA GLY A 185 -5.75 2.17 23.12
C GLY A 185 -6.24 3.02 24.31
N SER A 186 -5.45 4.00 24.76
CA SER A 186 -5.86 4.93 25.82
C SER A 186 -7.04 5.81 25.39
N SER A 187 -7.04 6.29 24.15
CA SER A 187 -8.18 7.04 23.58
C SER A 187 -9.41 6.15 23.40
N ALA A 188 -9.22 4.86 23.10
CA ALA A 188 -10.33 3.91 23.03
C ALA A 188 -11.01 3.77 24.39
N ASN A 189 -10.24 3.58 25.48
CA ASN A 189 -10.79 3.53 26.84
C ASN A 189 -11.48 4.84 27.23
N LEU A 190 -10.89 5.98 26.87
CA LEU A 190 -11.50 7.30 27.12
C LEU A 190 -12.86 7.42 26.43
N LEU A 191 -12.93 7.18 25.13
CA LEU A 191 -14.19 7.30 24.38
C LEU A 191 -15.22 6.27 24.83
N ALA A 192 -14.80 5.04 25.15
CA ALA A 192 -15.70 4.00 25.63
C ALA A 192 -16.42 4.43 26.90
N LEU A 193 -15.69 4.95 27.90
CA LEU A 193 -16.30 5.40 29.15
C LEU A 193 -17.04 6.73 28.98
N SER A 194 -16.46 7.71 28.29
CA SER A 194 -17.10 9.01 28.06
C SER A 194 -18.39 8.89 27.23
N ALA A 195 -18.52 7.91 26.34
CA ALA A 195 -19.79 7.66 25.66
C ALA A 195 -20.93 7.30 26.62
N LEU A 196 -20.61 6.66 27.76
CA LEU A 196 -21.58 6.28 28.79
C LEU A 196 -22.05 7.47 29.65
N THR A 197 -21.42 8.64 29.56
CA THR A 197 -21.91 9.87 30.19
C THR A 197 -22.90 10.63 29.31
N SER A 198 -23.19 10.12 28.09
CA SER A 198 -24.06 10.81 27.14
C SER A 198 -25.48 10.97 27.69
N PRO A 199 -26.07 12.18 27.65
CA PRO A 199 -27.46 12.40 28.11
C PRO A 199 -28.48 11.62 27.28
N LYS A 200 -28.11 11.10 26.10
CA LYS A 200 -28.94 10.21 25.28
C LYS A 200 -29.26 8.88 25.98
N LEU A 201 -28.50 8.50 27.00
CA LEU A 201 -28.73 7.30 27.80
C LEU A 201 -29.77 7.53 28.93
N GLY A 202 -30.25 8.77 29.10
CA GLY A 202 -31.24 9.12 30.11
C GLY A 202 -30.73 8.87 31.52
N GLU A 203 -31.54 8.25 32.36
CA GLU A 203 -31.21 7.95 33.76
C GLU A 203 -30.00 7.00 33.93
N ARG A 204 -29.60 6.28 32.86
CA ARG A 204 -28.43 5.39 32.88
C ARG A 204 -27.12 6.07 32.49
N ALA A 205 -27.15 7.37 32.16
CA ALA A 205 -25.94 8.11 31.85
C ALA A 205 -25.11 8.26 33.12
N LEU A 206 -23.85 7.82 33.10
CA LEU A 206 -22.91 8.00 34.20
C LEU A 206 -22.76 9.48 34.54
N GLN A 207 -22.87 9.81 35.83
CA GLN A 207 -22.74 11.15 36.38
C GLN A 207 -21.50 11.26 37.26
N ALA A 208 -20.97 12.48 37.40
CA ALA A 208 -19.88 12.73 38.33
C ALA A 208 -20.25 12.26 39.74
N GLY A 209 -19.34 11.54 40.40
CA GLY A 209 -19.56 10.88 41.69
C GLY A 209 -20.00 9.41 41.58
N ASP A 210 -20.49 8.94 40.42
CA ASP A 210 -20.82 7.53 40.24
C ASP A 210 -19.56 6.66 40.31
N GLU A 211 -19.72 5.44 40.82
CA GLU A 211 -18.64 4.50 41.06
C GLU A 211 -18.41 3.56 39.86
N VAL A 212 -17.13 3.25 39.59
CA VAL A 212 -16.73 2.27 38.57
C VAL A 212 -15.81 1.24 39.22
N ILE A 213 -16.26 -0.01 39.28
CA ILE A 213 -15.47 -1.13 39.80
C ILE A 213 -14.33 -1.46 38.83
N THR A 214 -13.12 -1.60 39.35
CA THR A 214 -11.92 -1.95 38.57
C THR A 214 -10.87 -2.61 39.46
N VAL A 215 -9.68 -2.89 38.92
CA VAL A 215 -8.54 -3.46 39.66
C VAL A 215 -7.38 -2.48 39.72
N ALA A 216 -6.64 -2.47 40.84
CA ALA A 216 -5.48 -1.60 41.01
C ALA A 216 -4.25 -2.11 40.22
N ALA A 217 -4.13 -3.42 40.03
CA ALA A 217 -3.05 -4.07 39.30
C ALA A 217 -3.35 -4.13 37.79
N GLY A 218 -3.20 -2.99 37.11
CA GLY A 218 -3.46 -2.87 35.67
C GLY A 218 -2.67 -1.77 34.97
N PHE A 219 -3.11 -1.37 33.79
CA PHE A 219 -2.52 -0.26 33.04
C PHE A 219 -3.24 1.06 33.37
N PRO A 220 -2.53 2.20 33.56
CA PRO A 220 -3.12 3.42 34.10
C PRO A 220 -4.29 3.96 33.26
N THR A 221 -4.22 3.86 31.93
CA THR A 221 -5.29 4.40 31.07
C THR A 221 -6.53 3.53 31.00
N THR A 222 -6.60 2.43 31.76
CA THR A 222 -7.85 1.76 32.10
C THR A 222 -8.62 2.52 33.19
N VAL A 223 -7.92 3.15 34.13
CA VAL A 223 -8.50 3.87 35.28
C VAL A 223 -8.64 5.37 35.00
N ASN A 224 -7.69 5.98 34.29
CA ASN A 224 -7.69 7.43 34.06
C ASN A 224 -9.01 8.00 33.51
N PRO A 225 -9.71 7.34 32.54
CA PRO A 225 -10.99 7.83 32.06
C PRO A 225 -12.05 7.98 33.17
N ILE A 226 -12.02 7.12 34.20
CA ILE A 226 -12.94 7.17 35.34
C ILE A 226 -12.80 8.53 36.02
N LEU A 227 -11.57 8.87 36.40
CA LEU A 227 -11.25 10.15 37.02
C LEU A 227 -11.52 11.34 36.09
N GLN A 228 -11.17 11.23 34.80
CA GLN A 228 -11.34 12.30 33.81
C GLN A 228 -12.82 12.66 33.57
N ASN A 229 -13.75 11.72 33.77
CA ASN A 229 -15.18 11.96 33.69
C ASN A 229 -15.82 12.29 35.07
N GLY A 230 -15.01 12.51 36.11
CA GLY A 230 -15.47 12.84 37.46
C GLY A 230 -16.08 11.66 38.23
N LEU A 231 -15.85 10.43 37.79
CA LEU A 231 -16.31 9.20 38.41
C LEU A 231 -15.33 8.74 39.50
N VAL A 232 -15.76 7.81 40.36
CA VAL A 232 -14.98 7.29 41.48
C VAL A 232 -14.53 5.84 41.20
N PRO A 233 -13.22 5.56 41.05
CA PRO A 233 -12.75 4.18 40.91
C PRO A 233 -12.86 3.43 42.24
N VAL A 234 -13.47 2.24 42.19
CA VAL A 234 -13.57 1.32 43.34
C VAL A 234 -12.74 0.08 43.02
N PHE A 235 -11.66 -0.12 43.77
CA PHE A 235 -10.71 -1.20 43.50
C PHE A 235 -11.08 -2.49 44.21
N VAL A 236 -11.04 -3.61 43.47
CA VAL A 236 -11.06 -4.97 44.01
C VAL A 236 -9.74 -5.68 43.69
N ASP A 237 -9.43 -6.73 44.46
CA ASP A 237 -8.15 -7.45 44.35
C ASP A 237 -8.10 -8.40 43.13
N ILE A 238 -6.91 -8.92 42.84
CA ILE A 238 -6.65 -9.87 41.76
C ILE A 238 -6.39 -11.29 42.28
N THR A 239 -6.64 -12.29 41.44
CA THR A 239 -6.25 -13.68 41.70
C THR A 239 -4.89 -14.00 41.07
N LEU A 240 -3.99 -14.62 41.84
CA LEU A 240 -2.78 -15.25 41.30
C LEU A 240 -3.01 -16.74 40.99
N PRO A 241 -2.46 -17.29 39.89
CA PRO A 241 -1.57 -16.66 38.91
C PRO A 241 -2.31 -16.13 37.68
N SER A 242 -3.64 -15.90 37.74
CA SER A 242 -4.40 -15.44 36.57
C SER A 242 -4.11 -13.96 36.24
N TYR A 243 -3.66 -13.18 37.25
CA TYR A 243 -3.44 -11.74 37.16
C TYR A 243 -4.68 -10.96 36.71
N ASN A 244 -5.87 -11.53 36.93
CA ASN A 244 -7.18 -10.94 36.64
C ASN A 244 -7.95 -10.75 37.95
N ILE A 245 -9.07 -10.02 37.88
CA ILE A 245 -9.99 -9.76 39.00
C ILE A 245 -10.39 -11.05 39.75
N ASP A 246 -10.45 -10.98 41.07
CA ASP A 246 -11.06 -12.04 41.92
C ASP A 246 -12.59 -11.88 41.91
N VAL A 247 -13.29 -12.84 41.30
CA VAL A 247 -14.74 -12.79 40.97
C VAL A 247 -15.53 -13.79 41.81
#